data_AF-A0A5C6B503-F1
#
_entry.id   AF-A0A5C6B503-F1
#
_cell.length_a   1.000
_cell.length_b   1.000
_cell.length_c   1.000
_cell.angle_alpha   90.00
_cell.angle_beta   90.00
_cell.angle_gamma   90.00
#
_symmetry.space_group_name_H-M   'P 1'
#
loop_
_entity.id
_entity.type
_entity.pdbx_description
1 polymer ?
#
loop_
_entity_poly.entity_id
_entity_poly.type
_entity_poly.pdbx_seq_one_letter_code
_entity_poly.pdbx_strand_id
1 'polypeptide(L)'
;MKYLLTVCLCLVAATARSQDAPAKPAETIANPFDQPIEDTGGYEMMDGYGSGMMEMGMGMEAAPSPDDMFRANLPRAIEQLKRSKTPEERAALQNYIREAFENRYDRMMNDRKKDIERLRASLAELESDLRRRTAAKDRVVQLQLQSVQLAAEGLLELNDLQGVGGQNVGGPGMGSGSYEGSMGMGN
;
A
#
# COMPACT_ATOMS: atom_id res chain seq x y z
N MET A 1 66.49 -10.96 52.54
CA MET A 1 66.56 -11.42 51.13
C MET A 1 67.11 -10.22 50.35
N LYS A 2 68.42 -10.09 50.05
CA LYS A 2 69.30 -10.80 49.09
C LYS A 2 68.78 -10.78 47.63
N TYR A 3 69.61 -10.16 46.76
CA TYR A 3 69.75 -10.24 45.28
C TYR A 3 69.06 -9.14 44.44
N LEU A 4 69.83 -8.22 43.82
CA LEU A 4 70.49 -8.24 42.48
C LEU A 4 69.54 -7.63 41.42
N LEU A 5 69.70 -6.39 40.93
CA LEU A 5 70.74 -5.90 40.01
C LEU A 5 70.78 -6.70 38.71
N THR A 6 70.07 -6.25 37.66
CA THR A 6 70.54 -6.42 36.27
C THR A 6 69.94 -5.36 35.34
N VAL A 7 70.85 -4.53 34.85
CA VAL A 7 70.73 -3.60 33.73
C VAL A 7 70.49 -4.38 32.42
N CYS A 8 69.55 -3.93 31.59
CA CYS A 8 69.57 -4.16 30.14
C CYS A 8 68.80 -2.99 29.48
N LEU A 9 69.48 -1.87 29.18
CA LEU A 9 70.26 -1.64 27.97
C LEU A 9 69.38 -1.71 26.69
N CYS A 10 69.08 -0.52 26.19
CA CYS A 10 68.90 -0.15 24.78
C CYS A 10 68.15 -1.13 23.85
N LEU A 11 66.94 -0.75 23.43
CA LEU A 11 66.57 -0.89 22.02
C LEU A 11 65.70 0.30 21.58
N VAL A 12 66.40 1.31 21.04
CA VAL A 12 65.83 2.27 20.10
C VAL A 12 65.44 1.48 18.85
N ALA A 13 64.16 1.15 18.71
CA ALA A 13 63.62 0.71 17.43
C ALA A 13 62.99 1.94 16.77
N ALA A 14 63.66 2.40 15.72
CA ALA A 14 63.20 3.43 14.82
C ALA A 14 61.72 3.25 14.50
N THR A 15 60.91 4.25 14.83
CA THR A 15 59.62 4.45 14.17
C THR A 15 59.91 4.86 12.73
N ALA A 16 60.19 3.85 11.91
CA ALA A 16 60.12 3.98 10.47
C ALA A 16 58.68 4.43 10.16
N ARG A 17 58.54 5.72 9.86
CA ARG A 17 57.43 6.24 9.07
C ARG A 17 57.42 5.44 7.77
N SER A 18 56.67 4.34 7.73
CA SER A 18 56.08 3.89 6.48
C SER A 18 55.13 5.02 6.11
N GLN A 19 55.60 5.92 5.24
CA GLN A 19 54.71 6.64 4.34
C GLN A 19 54.05 5.55 3.50
N ASP A 20 52.99 4.95 4.02
CA ASP A 20 52.07 4.20 3.20
C ASP A 20 51.61 5.16 2.11
N ALA A 21 51.91 4.78 0.87
CA ALA A 21 51.42 5.45 -0.31
C ALA A 21 49.94 5.76 -0.12
N PRO A 22 49.46 6.95 -0.53
CA PRO A 22 48.06 7.31 -0.35
C PRO A 22 47.19 6.17 -0.87
N ALA A 23 46.44 5.54 0.04
CA ALA A 23 45.51 4.48 -0.31
C ALA A 23 44.69 5.00 -1.50
N LYS A 24 44.76 4.29 -2.63
CA LYS A 24 43.92 4.59 -3.79
C LYS A 24 42.50 4.81 -3.25
N PRO A 25 41.81 5.91 -3.64
CA PRO A 25 40.45 6.16 -3.18
C PRO A 25 39.65 4.88 -3.45
N ALA A 26 39.04 4.32 -2.41
CA ALA A 26 38.18 3.16 -2.54
C ALA A 26 37.18 3.48 -3.65
N GLU A 27 37.24 2.72 -4.75
CA GLU A 27 36.29 2.89 -5.86
C GLU A 27 34.90 2.78 -5.25
N THR A 28 34.15 3.88 -5.30
CA THR A 28 32.82 3.94 -4.71
C THR A 28 31.92 3.03 -5.53
N ILE A 29 31.57 1.87 -4.98
CA ILE A 29 30.72 0.88 -5.66
C ILE A 29 29.33 1.50 -5.80
N ALA A 30 28.96 1.84 -7.04
CA ALA A 30 27.69 2.49 -7.36
C ALA A 30 26.50 1.60 -7.00
N ASN A 31 25.45 2.20 -6.45
CA ASN A 31 24.22 1.50 -6.13
C ASN A 31 23.44 1.15 -7.42
N PRO A 32 23.15 -0.14 -7.69
CA PRO A 32 22.39 -0.55 -8.86
C PRO A 32 20.91 -0.15 -8.83
N PHE A 33 20.38 0.37 -7.73
CA PHE A 33 18.97 0.79 -7.64
C PHE A 33 18.77 2.30 -7.87
N ASP A 34 19.85 3.10 -7.87
CA ASP A 34 19.78 4.56 -8.04
C ASP A 34 19.96 5.02 -9.49
N GLN A 35 20.33 4.10 -10.40
CA GLN A 35 20.54 4.48 -11.78
C GLN A 35 19.19 4.54 -12.49
N PRO A 36 18.98 5.54 -13.37
CA PRO A 36 17.76 5.63 -14.16
C PRO A 36 17.57 4.34 -14.94
N ILE A 37 16.31 3.95 -15.13
CA ILE A 37 15.97 2.94 -16.13
C ILE A 37 16.35 3.58 -17.47
N GLU A 38 17.52 3.23 -17.98
CA GLU A 38 17.84 3.58 -19.36
C GLU A 38 16.76 2.89 -20.20
N ASP A 39 16.10 3.67 -21.04
CA ASP A 39 15.13 3.23 -22.03
C ASP A 39 15.87 2.47 -23.15
N THR A 40 16.70 1.50 -22.77
CA THR A 40 17.51 0.66 -23.64
C THR A 40 16.60 -0.41 -24.22
N GLY A 41 15.76 0.02 -25.15
CA GLY A 41 15.20 -0.77 -26.23
C GLY A 41 14.53 -2.09 -25.83
N GLY A 42 13.20 -2.03 -25.66
CA GLY A 42 12.34 -3.13 -26.10
C GLY A 42 12.54 -4.46 -25.38
N TYR A 43 12.54 -4.45 -24.04
CA TYR A 43 12.09 -5.65 -23.35
C TYR A 43 10.59 -5.79 -23.58
N GLU A 44 10.27 -6.59 -24.60
CA GLU A 44 8.95 -7.16 -24.87
C GLU A 44 8.22 -7.34 -23.54
N MET A 45 7.13 -6.58 -23.37
CA MET A 45 6.20 -6.69 -22.26
C MET A 45 5.70 -8.14 -22.23
N MET A 46 6.38 -8.92 -21.41
CA MET A 46 6.10 -10.30 -21.08
C MET A 46 4.65 -10.41 -20.63
N ASP A 47 3.85 -11.09 -21.45
CA ASP A 47 2.48 -11.52 -21.21
C ASP A 47 2.24 -11.86 -19.73
N GLY A 48 1.52 -11.00 -19.03
CA GLY A 48 1.43 -11.05 -17.58
C GLY A 48 0.14 -10.48 -17.03
N TYR A 49 -1.01 -11.05 -17.44
CA TYR A 49 -2.29 -11.01 -16.69
C TYR A 49 -2.71 -9.63 -16.16
N GLY A 50 -2.90 -8.67 -17.07
CA GLY A 50 -3.46 -7.36 -16.76
C GLY A 50 -4.95 -7.29 -17.07
N SER A 51 -5.75 -7.37 -16.00
CA SER A 51 -7.12 -6.85 -15.88
C SER A 51 -7.57 -5.93 -17.02
N GLY A 52 -8.64 -6.33 -17.69
CA GLY A 52 -9.36 -5.45 -18.58
C GLY A 52 -9.92 -4.22 -17.88
N MET A 53 -10.19 -3.20 -18.70
CA MET A 53 -10.91 -1.96 -18.40
C MET A 53 -10.14 -0.89 -17.62
N MET A 54 -9.47 0.01 -18.34
CA MET A 54 -9.97 1.37 -18.61
C MET A 54 -8.83 2.21 -19.22
N GLU A 55 -8.82 2.35 -20.55
CA GLU A 55 -7.91 3.25 -21.26
C GLU A 55 -8.73 4.33 -21.97
N MET A 56 -8.92 5.44 -21.25
CA MET A 56 -9.41 6.73 -21.76
C MET A 56 -8.61 7.80 -21.01
N GLY A 57 -7.56 8.36 -21.64
CA GLY A 57 -6.97 9.61 -21.18
C GLY A 57 -5.45 9.74 -21.35
N MET A 58 -5.06 10.47 -22.39
CA MET A 58 -3.99 11.49 -22.40
C MET A 58 -2.68 11.16 -21.64
N GLY A 59 -1.71 10.58 -22.35
CA GLY A 59 -0.41 11.22 -22.66
C GLY A 59 0.48 11.82 -21.56
N MET A 60 0.28 11.51 -20.29
CA MET A 60 1.25 11.79 -19.24
C MET A 60 1.94 10.48 -18.87
N GLU A 61 3.21 10.32 -19.26
CA GLU A 61 4.05 9.23 -18.75
C GLU A 61 4.12 9.37 -17.23
N ALA A 62 3.31 8.58 -16.54
CA ALA A 62 3.37 8.48 -15.10
C ALA A 62 4.76 7.99 -14.72
N ALA A 63 5.44 8.71 -13.82
CA ALA A 63 6.74 8.28 -13.33
C ALA A 63 6.64 6.82 -12.82
N PRO A 64 7.61 5.95 -13.15
CA PRO A 64 7.55 4.55 -12.77
C PRO A 64 7.46 4.41 -11.25
N SER A 65 6.64 3.47 -10.79
CA SER A 65 6.49 3.26 -9.35
C SER A 65 7.82 2.77 -8.75
N PRO A 66 8.10 3.05 -7.46
CA PRO A 66 9.30 2.52 -6.80
C PRO A 66 9.42 0.99 -6.87
N ASP A 67 8.29 0.28 -6.99
CA ASP A 67 8.26 -1.17 -7.15
C ASP A 67 8.60 -1.61 -8.57
N ASP A 68 8.21 -0.83 -9.59
CA ASP A 68 8.61 -1.07 -10.98
C ASP A 68 10.10 -0.82 -11.16
N MET A 69 10.62 0.27 -10.57
CA MET A 69 12.06 0.53 -10.55
C MET A 69 12.84 -0.58 -9.85
N PHE A 70 12.34 -1.09 -8.73
CA PHE A 70 12.94 -2.24 -8.04
C PHE A 70 12.99 -3.47 -8.96
N ARG A 71 11.88 -3.81 -9.63
CA ARG A 71 11.79 -4.97 -10.52
C ARG A 71 12.70 -4.84 -11.74
N ALA A 72 12.79 -3.65 -12.33
CA ALA A 72 13.65 -3.37 -13.47
C ALA A 72 15.14 -3.44 -13.10
N ASN A 73 15.51 -2.92 -11.93
CA ASN A 73 16.91 -2.86 -11.49
C ASN A 73 17.44 -4.15 -10.85
N LEU A 74 16.55 -5.03 -10.34
CA LEU A 74 16.95 -6.28 -9.67
C LEU A 74 17.78 -7.24 -10.56
N PRO A 75 17.39 -7.55 -11.82
CA PRO A 75 18.20 -8.38 -12.71
C PRO A 75 19.61 -7.83 -12.89
N ARG A 76 19.73 -6.51 -13.04
CA ARG A 76 21.02 -5.85 -13.19
C ARG A 76 21.86 -5.92 -11.92
N ALA A 77 21.26 -5.71 -10.75
CA ALA A 77 21.94 -5.88 -9.47
C ALA A 77 22.49 -7.32 -9.31
N ILE A 78 21.72 -8.32 -9.73
CA ILE A 78 22.13 -9.73 -9.75
C ILE A 78 23.28 -9.96 -10.74
N GLU A 79 23.24 -9.36 -11.93
CA GLU A 79 24.33 -9.45 -12.91
C GLU A 79 25.62 -8.81 -12.39
N GLN A 80 25.55 -7.63 -11.78
CA GLN A 80 26.70 -6.97 -11.16
C GLN A 80 27.28 -7.84 -10.04
N LEU A 81 26.43 -8.45 -9.21
CA LEU A 81 26.87 -9.39 -8.18
C LEU A 81 27.57 -10.61 -8.77
N LYS A 82 27.08 -11.16 -9.88
CA LYS A 82 27.72 -12.28 -10.59
C LYS A 82 29.08 -11.90 -11.20
N ARG A 83 29.23 -10.67 -11.69
CA ARG A 83 30.45 -10.16 -12.34
C ARG A 83 31.50 -9.67 -11.35
N SER A 84 31.10 -9.35 -10.12
CA SER A 84 32.01 -8.86 -9.08
C SER A 84 33.11 -9.87 -8.76
N LYS A 85 34.35 -9.38 -8.72
CA LYS A 85 35.53 -10.24 -8.54
C LYS A 85 36.04 -10.19 -7.11
N THR A 86 35.93 -9.03 -6.47
CA THR A 86 36.43 -8.81 -5.11
C THR A 86 35.36 -9.16 -4.07
N PRO A 87 35.77 -9.64 -2.88
CA PRO A 87 34.83 -9.90 -1.79
C PRO A 87 34.19 -8.60 -1.25
N GLU A 88 34.89 -7.47 -1.33
CA GLU A 88 34.39 -6.16 -0.91
C GLU A 88 33.25 -5.67 -1.81
N GLU A 89 33.39 -5.81 -3.14
CA GLU A 89 32.31 -5.51 -4.10
C GLU A 89 31.08 -6.38 -3.85
N ARG A 90 31.29 -7.68 -3.62
CA ARG A 90 30.20 -8.61 -3.32
C ARG A 90 29.45 -8.21 -2.07
N ALA A 91 30.16 -7.87 -1.00
CA ALA A 91 29.55 -7.47 0.26
C ALA A 91 28.73 -6.18 0.11
N ALA A 92 29.26 -5.19 -0.62
CA ALA A 92 28.52 -3.94 -0.89
C ALA A 92 27.25 -4.19 -1.72
N LEU A 93 27.35 -4.95 -2.82
CA LEU A 93 26.20 -5.27 -3.67
C LEU A 93 25.14 -6.09 -2.92
N GLN A 94 25.55 -7.02 -2.06
CA GLN A 94 24.62 -7.75 -1.20
C GLN A 94 23.89 -6.84 -0.22
N ASN A 95 24.59 -5.86 0.36
CA ASN A 95 23.97 -4.88 1.26
C ASN A 95 22.96 -4.00 0.51
N TYR A 96 23.30 -3.50 -0.68
CA TYR A 96 22.35 -2.73 -1.51
C TYR A 96 21.12 -3.55 -1.89
N ILE A 97 21.30 -4.82 -2.28
CA ILE A 97 20.17 -5.71 -2.58
C ILE A 97 19.31 -5.92 -1.33
N ARG A 98 19.92 -6.19 -0.16
CA ARG A 98 19.19 -6.37 1.10
C ARG A 98 18.35 -5.13 1.44
N GLU A 99 18.98 -3.95 1.43
CA GLU A 99 18.31 -2.69 1.73
C GLU A 99 17.14 -2.42 0.76
N ALA A 100 17.32 -2.71 -0.52
CA ALA A 100 16.26 -2.58 -1.51
C ALA A 100 15.07 -3.54 -1.23
N PHE A 101 15.34 -4.77 -0.79
CA PHE A 101 14.29 -5.71 -0.37
C PHE A 101 13.57 -5.24 0.91
N GLU A 102 14.31 -4.78 1.91
CA GLU A 102 13.75 -4.24 3.16
C GLU A 102 12.84 -3.06 2.88
N ASN A 103 13.32 -2.07 2.12
CA ASN A 103 12.54 -0.90 1.71
C ASN A 103 11.27 -1.27 0.95
N ARG A 104 11.35 -2.25 0.04
CA ARG A 104 10.18 -2.74 -0.69
C ARG A 104 9.18 -3.42 0.24
N TYR A 105 9.66 -4.25 1.16
CA TYR A 105 8.80 -4.96 2.11
C TYR A 105 8.09 -3.99 3.06
N ASP A 106 8.79 -2.98 3.55
CA ASP A 106 8.22 -1.93 4.41
C ASP A 106 7.12 -1.15 3.71
N ARG A 107 7.32 -0.76 2.44
CA ARG A 107 6.28 -0.13 1.62
C ARG A 107 5.06 -1.03 1.47
N MET A 108 5.27 -2.28 1.07
CA MET A 108 4.19 -3.26 0.93
C MET A 108 3.41 -3.43 2.24
N MET A 109 4.10 -3.55 3.38
CA MET A 109 3.47 -3.68 4.69
C MET A 109 2.69 -2.44 5.08
N ASN A 110 3.19 -1.24 4.77
CA ASN A 110 2.47 0.01 5.02
C ASN A 110 1.20 0.11 4.17
N ASP A 111 1.24 -0.30 2.91
CA ASP A 111 0.05 -0.32 2.05
C ASP A 111 -0.97 -1.35 2.53
N ARG A 112 -0.51 -2.56 2.93
CA ARG A 112 -1.38 -3.56 3.55
C ARG A 112 -2.03 -3.05 4.84
N LYS A 113 -1.30 -2.29 5.68
CA LYS A 113 -1.85 -1.68 6.90
C LYS A 113 -2.97 -0.68 6.58
N LYS A 114 -2.75 0.22 5.62
CA LYS A 114 -3.76 1.18 5.16
C LYS A 114 -5.00 0.47 4.61
N ASP A 115 -4.80 -0.60 3.83
CA ASP A 115 -5.89 -1.41 3.32
C ASP A 115 -6.70 -2.07 4.43
N ILE A 116 -6.05 -2.61 5.45
CA ILE A 116 -6.72 -3.19 6.63
C ILE A 116 -7.53 -2.12 7.38
N GLU A 117 -6.99 -0.92 7.56
CA GLU A 117 -7.70 0.19 8.22
C GLU A 117 -8.94 0.61 7.44
N ARG A 118 -8.82 0.75 6.11
CA ARG A 118 -9.94 1.04 5.23
C ARG A 118 -11.03 -0.03 5.32
N LEU A 119 -10.65 -1.31 5.27
CA LEU A 119 -11.60 -2.42 5.40
C LEU A 119 -12.30 -2.43 6.76
N ARG A 120 -11.58 -2.15 7.84
CA ARG A 120 -12.17 -2.02 9.18
C ARG A 120 -13.16 -0.87 9.26
N ALA A 121 -12.88 0.26 8.65
CA ALA A 121 -13.80 1.39 8.59
C ALA A 121 -15.09 1.02 7.83
N SER A 122 -14.96 0.37 6.67
CA SER A 122 -16.13 -0.11 5.91
C SER A 122 -16.95 -1.16 6.67
N LEU A 123 -16.30 -2.08 7.40
CA LEU A 123 -17.01 -3.03 8.25
C LEU A 123 -17.77 -2.34 9.39
N ALA A 124 -17.16 -1.36 10.06
CA ALA A 124 -17.82 -0.61 11.13
C ALA A 124 -19.03 0.18 10.62
N GLU A 125 -18.95 0.72 9.39
CA GLU A 125 -20.07 1.40 8.74
C GLU A 125 -21.21 0.42 8.43
N LEU A 126 -20.90 -0.75 7.88
CA LEU A 126 -21.88 -1.81 7.61
C LEU A 126 -22.55 -2.32 8.90
N GLU A 127 -21.78 -2.52 9.96
CA GLU A 127 -22.33 -2.90 11.26
C GLU A 127 -23.27 -1.82 11.83
N SER A 128 -22.90 -0.55 11.66
CA SER A 128 -23.75 0.58 12.06
C SER A 128 -25.05 0.62 11.26
N ASP A 129 -25.01 0.37 9.95
CA ASP A 129 -26.20 0.31 9.10
C ASP A 129 -27.11 -0.87 9.50
N LEU A 130 -26.52 -2.05 9.73
CA LEU A 130 -27.28 -3.21 10.21
C LEU A 130 -27.96 -2.94 11.55
N ARG A 131 -27.27 -2.32 12.51
CA ARG A 131 -27.90 -1.94 13.79
C ARG A 131 -29.05 -0.96 13.60
N ARG A 132 -28.92 0.02 12.70
CA ARG A 132 -30.00 0.96 12.37
C ARG A 132 -31.20 0.25 11.76
N ARG A 133 -30.98 -0.69 10.84
CA ARG A 133 -32.06 -1.48 10.21
C ARG A 133 -32.75 -2.39 11.21
N THR A 134 -32.02 -3.04 12.10
CA THR A 134 -32.60 -3.86 13.17
C THR A 134 -33.45 -3.00 14.11
N ALA A 135 -32.94 -1.86 14.57
CA ALA A 135 -33.72 -0.95 15.41
C ALA A 135 -34.97 -0.41 14.71
N ALA A 136 -34.91 -0.14 13.40
CA ALA A 136 -36.07 0.26 12.62
C ALA A 136 -37.11 -0.88 12.52
N LYS A 137 -36.65 -2.11 12.28
CA LYS A 137 -37.51 -3.31 12.28
C LYS A 137 -38.20 -3.49 13.63
N ASP A 138 -37.46 -3.38 14.74
CA ASP A 138 -38.01 -3.53 16.09
C ASP A 138 -39.08 -2.48 16.40
N ARG A 139 -38.88 -1.24 15.96
CA ARG A 139 -39.91 -0.18 16.06
C ARG A 139 -41.16 -0.50 15.26
N VAL A 140 -41.02 -1.00 14.03
CA VAL A 140 -42.16 -1.41 13.20
C VAL A 140 -42.94 -2.54 13.88
N VAL A 141 -42.24 -3.55 14.40
CA VAL A 141 -42.87 -4.65 15.15
C VAL A 141 -43.57 -4.12 16.40
N GLN A 142 -42.94 -3.22 17.15
CA GLN A 142 -43.54 -2.63 18.33
C GLN A 142 -44.81 -1.83 18.00
N LEU A 143 -44.79 -1.03 16.94
CA LEU A 143 -45.97 -0.29 16.47
C LEU A 143 -47.10 -1.24 16.05
N GLN A 144 -46.77 -2.33 15.36
CA GLN A 144 -47.75 -3.37 14.99
C GLN A 144 -48.34 -4.07 16.21
N LEU A 145 -47.53 -4.35 17.24
CA LEU A 145 -48.03 -4.94 18.49
C LEU A 145 -48.94 -3.96 19.24
N GLN A 146 -48.57 -2.68 19.31
CA GLN A 146 -49.42 -1.63 19.90
C GLN A 146 -50.75 -1.48 19.16
N SER A 147 -50.73 -1.51 17.82
CA SER A 147 -51.96 -1.42 17.04
C SER A 147 -52.87 -2.64 17.26
N VAL A 148 -52.29 -3.85 17.39
CA VAL A 148 -53.05 -5.06 17.74
C VAL A 148 -53.65 -4.96 19.15
N GLN A 149 -52.92 -4.44 20.13
CA GLN A 149 -53.43 -4.22 21.48
C GLN A 149 -54.61 -3.25 21.50
N LEU A 150 -54.48 -2.09 20.85
CA LEU A 150 -55.55 -1.11 20.77
C LEU A 150 -56.80 -1.66 20.06
N ALA A 151 -56.62 -2.49 19.03
CA ALA A 151 -57.73 -3.16 18.37
C ALA A 151 -58.40 -4.22 19.28
N ALA A 152 -57.62 -4.96 20.06
CA ALA A 152 -58.14 -5.92 21.04
C ALA A 152 -58.90 -5.23 22.19
N GLU A 153 -58.51 -4.02 22.56
CA GLU A 153 -59.21 -3.16 23.53
C GLU A 153 -60.48 -2.51 22.96
N GLY A 154 -60.77 -2.71 21.67
CA GLY A 154 -61.93 -2.13 20.99
C GLY A 154 -61.80 -0.63 20.70
N LEU A 155 -60.59 -0.07 20.81
CA LEU A 155 -60.27 1.33 20.51
C LEU A 155 -59.90 1.56 19.04
N LEU A 156 -59.78 0.50 18.25
CA LEU A 156 -59.44 0.51 16.82
C LEU A 156 -60.21 -0.59 16.08
N GLU A 157 -60.83 -0.28 14.93
CA GLU A 157 -61.47 -1.29 14.09
C GLU A 157 -60.41 -2.06 13.27
N LEU A 158 -60.60 -3.38 13.13
CA LEU A 158 -59.65 -4.27 12.42
C LEU A 158 -59.37 -3.84 10.96
N ASN A 159 -60.27 -3.08 10.34
CA ASN A 159 -60.10 -2.56 8.98
C ASN A 159 -59.06 -1.42 8.89
N ASP A 160 -58.79 -0.70 9.98
CA ASP A 160 -57.79 0.38 10.01
C ASP A 160 -56.35 -0.16 10.12
N LEU A 161 -56.18 -1.42 10.52
CA LEU A 161 -54.87 -2.08 10.66
C LEU A 161 -54.22 -2.45 9.31
N GLN A 162 -55.00 -2.54 8.23
CA GLN A 162 -54.46 -2.86 6.89
C GLN A 162 -53.73 -1.68 6.22
N GLY A 163 -53.87 -0.44 6.74
CA GLY A 163 -53.30 0.77 6.11
C GLY A 163 -51.86 1.11 6.50
N VAL A 164 -51.34 0.59 7.61
CA VAL A 164 -50.05 1.04 8.18
C VAL A 164 -48.82 0.39 7.50
N GLY A 165 -49.03 -0.64 6.66
CA GLY A 165 -47.95 -1.36 5.96
C GLY A 165 -47.53 -0.80 4.60
N GLY A 166 -48.27 0.16 4.02
CA GLY A 166 -48.13 0.54 2.60
C GLY A 166 -47.88 2.01 2.31
N GLN A 167 -47.89 2.91 3.30
CA GLN A 167 -47.83 4.34 3.04
C GLN A 167 -46.41 4.89 3.20
N ASN A 168 -45.68 4.83 2.09
CA ASN A 168 -44.84 5.91 1.60
C ASN A 168 -43.82 6.50 2.59
N VAL A 169 -42.70 5.78 2.81
CA VAL A 169 -41.42 6.42 3.21
C VAL A 169 -40.71 6.89 1.94
N GLY A 170 -41.37 7.77 1.18
CA GLY A 170 -40.74 8.60 0.16
C GLY A 170 -39.91 9.65 0.87
N GLY A 171 -38.60 9.40 0.98
CA GLY A 171 -37.65 10.32 1.60
C GLY A 171 -37.68 11.71 0.93
N PRO A 172 -37.47 12.78 1.70
CA PRO A 172 -37.55 14.14 1.19
C PRO A 172 -36.33 14.41 0.28
N GLY A 173 -36.62 14.84 -0.95
CA GLY A 173 -35.78 15.73 -1.76
C GLY A 173 -34.28 15.46 -1.82
N MET A 174 -33.84 14.83 -2.90
CA MET A 174 -32.60 15.26 -3.55
C MET A 174 -32.88 15.53 -5.02
N GLY A 175 -32.67 16.80 -5.38
CA GLY A 175 -32.78 17.29 -6.73
C GLY A 175 -31.79 16.59 -7.66
N SER A 176 -32.33 16.12 -8.77
CA SER A 176 -31.65 15.88 -10.03
C SER A 176 -32.46 16.72 -11.01
N GLY A 177 -32.01 17.90 -11.46
CA GLY A 177 -30.71 18.09 -12.08
C GLY A 177 -30.90 17.85 -13.57
N SER A 178 -31.06 18.96 -14.30
CA SER A 178 -31.25 19.15 -15.74
C SER A 178 -30.64 18.12 -16.70
N TYR A 179 -31.24 18.09 -17.90
CA TYR A 179 -30.68 18.01 -19.28
C TYR A 179 -31.60 17.12 -20.12
N GLU A 180 -32.52 17.69 -20.90
CA GLU A 180 -32.28 18.14 -22.28
C GLU A 180 -31.84 16.97 -23.19
N GLY A 181 -32.71 16.58 -24.12
CA GLY A 181 -32.46 15.41 -24.96
C GLY A 181 -33.57 15.16 -25.98
N SER A 182 -33.80 16.16 -26.82
CA SER A 182 -34.50 16.08 -28.10
C SER A 182 -34.27 14.74 -28.83
N MET A 183 -35.33 13.99 -29.09
CA MET A 183 -35.44 13.18 -30.32
C MET A 183 -36.88 13.26 -30.83
N GLY A 184 -37.09 14.19 -31.77
CA GLY A 184 -38.21 14.15 -32.67
C GLY A 184 -38.04 13.01 -33.66
N MET A 185 -39.01 12.11 -33.71
CA MET A 185 -39.25 11.22 -34.84
C MET A 185 -40.19 11.95 -35.81
N GLY A 186 -39.66 12.36 -36.95
CA GLY A 186 -40.43 12.65 -38.16
C GLY A 186 -40.18 11.54 -39.17
N ASN A 187 -41.27 11.05 -39.77
CA ASN A 187 -41.27 10.21 -40.98
C ASN A 187 -40.74 10.98 -42.20
#